data_AF-C4Y9E0-F1
#
_entry.id   AF-C4Y9E0-F1
#
_cell.length_a   1.000
_cell.length_b   1.000
_cell.length_c   1.000
_cell.angle_alpha   90.00
_cell.angle_beta   90.00
_cell.angle_gamma   90.00
#
_symmetry.space_group_name_H-M   'P 1'
#
loop_
_entity.id
_entity.type
_entity.pdbx_description
1 polymer ?
#
loop_
_entity_poly.entity_id
_entity_poly.type
_entity_poly.pdbx_seq_one_letter_code
_entity_poly.pdbx_strand_id
1 'polypeptide(L)'
;MFLFKFCLISFVALVTAHSSGENVVSNVVVSFSQNGNETVQPHCVNTRFVVKNRQDLYSILDCKVLKGNLEIIDYEDPILTFPHLNYLDGSLLIRQSPHLIRIEAQELSRITGGFSMEKLTSLAMVVMPALTSVKFLEWRVLPIFGNLKLGELTGVESVIISDTSLAKLTVSSADVMRNLDLNNNRFLEFIKFDVKHINDLLHIGANGRNAIVDLDLLQSAHNMSIHNVADIKISNLELIKGSASIINNSFHSINFTNLENVEGTLSIAQNDQLALANFPSVSEIGGGLSIVNNTFLQSISFFPKLNVIGGALDLVGNIRYASWDKLKLVKGSARLTTTVPTFDCKKWAQRDVGTIIRGGKIECFISLPSSKDEGNVLSQPPKVALHSGSNLLSINVGWIVVAVLSAFIGN
;
A
#
# COMPACT_ATOMS: atom_id res chain seq x y z
N MET A 1 27.38 41.46 -1.41
CA MET A 1 27.11 42.74 -2.10
C MET A 1 26.10 42.45 -3.20
N PHE A 2 24.94 43.10 -3.10
CA PHE A 2 23.67 42.97 -3.84
C PHE A 2 23.68 42.46 -5.29
N LEU A 3 22.68 41.63 -5.65
CA LEU A 3 21.57 42.03 -6.54
C LEU A 3 20.61 40.86 -6.82
N PHE A 4 19.48 40.84 -6.09
CA PHE A 4 18.24 40.18 -6.53
C PHE A 4 17.52 41.14 -7.50
N LYS A 5 17.21 40.69 -8.72
CA LYS A 5 16.37 41.42 -9.68
C LYS A 5 14.90 41.17 -9.35
N PHE A 6 14.19 42.26 -9.06
CA PHE A 6 12.75 42.31 -8.88
C PHE A 6 12.00 42.32 -10.21
N CYS A 7 10.77 41.81 -10.10
CA CYS A 7 9.68 41.76 -11.05
C CYS A 7 9.32 43.15 -11.62
N LEU A 8 9.07 43.23 -12.93
CA LEU A 8 8.46 44.38 -13.60
C LEU A 8 6.94 44.36 -13.32
N ILE A 9 6.44 45.34 -12.59
CA ILE A 9 5.04 45.78 -12.70
C ILE A 9 5.07 47.12 -13.44
N SER A 10 4.48 47.11 -14.63
CA SER A 10 4.24 48.30 -15.43
C SER A 10 2.91 48.89 -14.99
N PHE A 11 2.87 50.16 -14.58
CA PHE A 11 1.73 51.01 -14.91
C PHE A 11 2.17 52.46 -15.09
N VAL A 12 1.85 52.95 -16.28
CA VAL A 12 2.05 54.31 -16.77
C VAL A 12 1.19 55.26 -15.96
N ALA A 13 1.82 56.32 -15.44
CA ALA A 13 1.16 57.48 -14.88
C ALA A 13 0.69 58.41 -16.01
N LEU A 14 -0.52 58.95 -15.88
CA LEU A 14 -0.90 60.18 -16.57
C LEU A 14 -1.87 60.97 -15.68
N VAL A 15 -1.44 62.13 -15.20
CA VAL A 15 -2.00 63.45 -15.56
C VAL A 15 -1.37 64.53 -14.64
N THR A 16 -1.00 65.60 -15.31
CA THR A 16 -0.40 66.88 -14.90
C THR A 16 -1.30 67.75 -14.01
N ALA A 17 -0.74 68.53 -13.08
CA ALA A 17 -0.98 69.98 -12.94
C ALA A 17 -0.19 70.61 -11.77
N HIS A 18 0.04 71.92 -11.90
CA HIS A 18 0.97 72.80 -11.19
C HIS A 18 0.45 73.40 -9.86
N SER A 19 1.43 73.73 -9.02
CA SER A 19 1.59 74.94 -8.19
C SER A 19 0.94 75.09 -6.81
N SER A 20 1.77 75.71 -5.95
CA SER A 20 1.56 76.35 -4.65
C SER A 20 1.21 75.48 -3.45
N GLY A 21 2.03 75.67 -2.42
CA GLY A 21 2.11 74.80 -1.25
C GLY A 21 1.08 75.12 -0.19
N GLU A 22 0.75 74.07 0.55
CA GLU A 22 0.39 74.06 1.96
C GLU A 22 0.66 72.64 2.46
N ASN A 23 1.38 72.54 3.59
CA ASN A 23 1.70 71.26 4.23
C ASN A 23 0.41 70.65 4.81
N VAL A 24 -0.19 69.72 4.07
CA VAL A 24 -1.19 68.79 4.62
C VAL A 24 -0.52 67.42 4.71
N VAL A 25 -0.30 66.95 5.93
CA VAL A 25 0.13 65.58 6.22
C VAL A 25 -1.04 64.67 5.91
N SER A 26 -1.11 64.17 4.68
CA SER A 26 -2.01 63.08 4.31
C SER A 26 -1.37 61.76 4.75
N ASN A 27 -1.82 61.21 5.88
CA ASN A 27 -1.60 59.82 6.21
C ASN A 27 -2.25 58.95 5.13
N VAL A 28 -1.46 58.50 4.16
CA VAL A 28 -1.88 57.44 3.25
C VAL A 28 -1.89 56.15 4.06
N VAL A 29 -3.06 55.82 4.62
CA VAL A 29 -3.34 54.46 5.09
C VAL A 29 -3.35 53.59 3.84
N VAL A 30 -2.24 52.90 3.59
CA VAL A 30 -2.22 51.78 2.65
C VAL A 30 -3.01 50.66 3.31
N SER A 31 -4.31 50.64 3.05
CA SER A 31 -5.14 49.48 3.37
C SER A 31 -4.71 48.33 2.47
N PHE A 32 -3.93 47.41 3.02
CA PHE A 32 -3.79 46.08 2.46
C PHE A 32 -5.18 45.45 2.43
N SER A 33 -5.74 45.36 1.22
CA SER A 33 -6.89 44.50 0.95
C SER A 33 -6.44 43.06 1.21
N GLN A 34 -6.77 42.54 2.40
CA GLN A 34 -6.80 41.10 2.60
C GLN A 34 -7.76 40.52 1.56
N ASN A 35 -7.27 39.59 0.75
CA ASN A 35 -8.07 38.90 -0.25
C ASN A 35 -9.34 38.31 0.37
N GLY A 36 -10.47 38.83 -0.10
CA GLY A 36 -11.79 38.20 -0.22
C GLY A 36 -12.16 37.14 0.82
N ASN A 37 -12.76 37.58 1.91
CA ASN A 37 -13.66 36.73 2.67
C ASN A 37 -14.95 36.59 1.82
N GLU A 38 -14.96 35.69 0.82
CA GLU A 38 -16.21 35.30 0.17
C GLU A 38 -17.15 34.82 1.28
N THR A 39 -18.21 35.60 1.53
CA THR A 39 -19.21 35.26 2.52
C THR A 39 -19.95 34.02 2.04
N VAL A 40 -19.52 32.85 2.51
CA VAL A 40 -20.21 31.58 2.27
C VAL A 40 -21.64 31.72 2.79
N GLN A 41 -22.62 31.38 1.94
CA GLN A 41 -24.03 31.51 2.29
C GLN A 41 -24.35 30.67 3.54
N PRO A 42 -25.20 31.15 4.47
CA PRO A 42 -25.43 30.47 5.74
C PRO A 42 -25.89 29.02 5.62
N HIS A 43 -26.68 28.69 4.59
CA HIS A 43 -27.15 27.31 4.35
C HIS A 43 -26.05 26.38 3.83
N CYS A 44 -24.95 26.92 3.31
CA CYS A 44 -23.77 26.16 2.88
C CYS A 44 -22.79 25.87 4.02
N VAL A 45 -23.16 26.21 5.27
CA VAL A 45 -22.36 25.97 6.48
C VAL A 45 -23.18 25.11 7.44
N ASN A 46 -22.72 23.88 7.68
CA ASN A 46 -23.31 22.98 8.66
C ASN A 46 -22.23 21.99 9.13
N THR A 47 -22.33 21.42 10.32
CA THR A 47 -21.39 20.34 10.70
C THR A 47 -21.54 19.12 9.79
N ARG A 48 -22.75 18.85 9.32
CA ARG A 48 -23.10 17.68 8.51
C ARG A 48 -24.24 17.99 7.55
N PHE A 49 -24.08 17.61 6.29
CA PHE A 49 -25.11 17.60 5.26
C PHE A 49 -25.46 16.14 4.95
N VAL A 50 -26.72 15.76 5.04
CA VAL A 50 -27.17 14.40 4.72
C VAL A 50 -28.07 14.43 3.50
N VAL A 51 -27.74 13.66 2.48
CA VAL A 51 -28.47 13.60 1.21
C VAL A 51 -28.89 12.16 0.94
N LYS A 52 -30.20 11.90 0.85
CA LYS A 52 -30.78 10.58 0.52
C LYS A 52 -31.44 10.54 -0.86
N ASN A 53 -31.77 11.69 -1.40
CA ASN A 53 -32.41 11.80 -2.70
C ASN A 53 -32.11 13.19 -3.30
N ARG A 54 -32.57 13.41 -4.54
CA ARG A 54 -32.43 14.69 -5.23
C ARG A 54 -33.06 15.88 -4.53
N GLN A 55 -34.12 15.66 -3.74
CA GLN A 55 -34.80 16.76 -3.03
C GLN A 55 -33.90 17.36 -1.95
N ASP A 56 -33.18 16.51 -1.21
CA ASP A 56 -32.20 16.95 -0.22
C ASP A 56 -31.05 17.72 -0.88
N LEU A 57 -30.63 17.28 -2.07
CA LEU A 57 -29.53 17.89 -2.82
C LEU A 57 -29.83 19.34 -3.22
N TYR A 58 -31.10 19.69 -3.52
CA TYR A 58 -31.49 21.07 -3.88
C TYR A 58 -31.11 22.10 -2.84
N SER A 59 -30.98 21.72 -1.57
CA SER A 59 -30.58 22.62 -0.49
C SER A 59 -29.12 23.07 -0.55
N ILE A 60 -28.28 22.41 -1.37
CA ILE A 60 -26.83 22.68 -1.45
C ILE A 60 -26.31 22.85 -2.89
N LEU A 61 -27.16 22.76 -3.91
CA LEU A 61 -26.73 22.82 -5.32
C LEU A 61 -26.15 24.18 -5.74
N ASP A 62 -26.56 25.26 -5.08
CA ASP A 62 -26.08 26.63 -5.34
C ASP A 62 -24.76 26.95 -4.60
N CYS A 63 -24.36 26.11 -3.66
CA CYS A 63 -23.14 26.28 -2.88
C CYS A 63 -21.89 26.01 -3.73
N LYS A 64 -21.09 27.07 -3.97
CA LYS A 64 -19.72 26.92 -4.50
C LYS A 64 -18.75 26.37 -3.48
N VAL A 65 -18.96 26.73 -2.22
CA VAL A 65 -18.17 26.29 -1.07
C VAL A 65 -19.11 25.67 -0.06
N LEU A 66 -18.86 24.42 0.34
CA LEU A 66 -19.54 23.78 1.47
C LEU A 66 -18.57 23.65 2.63
N LYS A 67 -19.00 24.08 3.83
CA LYS A 67 -18.27 23.89 5.08
C LYS A 67 -19.01 22.89 5.94
N GLY A 68 -18.44 21.70 6.10
CA GLY A 68 -19.10 20.56 6.74
C GLY A 68 -18.82 19.23 6.05
N ASN A 69 -19.15 18.13 6.72
CA ASN A 69 -19.12 16.81 6.09
C ASN A 69 -20.36 16.60 5.23
N LEU A 70 -20.16 16.14 3.99
CA LEU A 70 -21.24 15.79 3.08
C LEU A 70 -21.40 14.26 3.05
N GLU A 71 -22.57 13.80 3.48
CA GLU A 71 -22.88 12.39 3.63
C GLU A 71 -24.07 11.99 2.77
N ILE A 72 -23.83 11.04 1.88
CA ILE A 72 -24.79 10.56 0.90
C ILE A 72 -25.07 9.11 1.23
N ILE A 73 -26.22 8.85 1.84
CA ILE A 73 -26.54 7.58 2.48
C ILE A 73 -27.86 7.09 1.95
N ASP A 74 -27.92 5.84 1.51
CA ASP A 74 -29.12 5.22 0.95
C ASP A 74 -29.68 6.04 -0.24
N TYR A 75 -28.79 6.55 -1.10
CA TYR A 75 -29.16 7.44 -2.19
C TYR A 75 -29.89 6.69 -3.31
N GLU A 76 -31.11 7.11 -3.60
CA GLU A 76 -32.04 6.37 -4.45
C GLU A 76 -31.86 6.66 -5.95
N ASP A 77 -31.26 7.80 -6.30
CA ASP A 77 -31.11 8.22 -7.69
C ASP A 77 -29.87 7.62 -8.37
N PRO A 78 -29.93 7.33 -9.69
CA PRO A 78 -28.82 6.71 -10.41
C PRO A 78 -27.64 7.65 -10.70
N ILE A 79 -27.86 8.96 -10.60
CA ILE A 79 -26.86 9.98 -10.93
C ILE A 79 -26.79 10.97 -9.77
N LEU A 80 -25.57 11.22 -9.33
CA LEU A 80 -25.24 12.26 -8.36
C LEU A 80 -24.33 13.28 -9.02
N THR A 81 -24.76 14.55 -9.04
CA THR A 81 -24.01 15.61 -9.70
C THR A 81 -23.89 16.84 -8.80
N PHE A 82 -22.68 17.37 -8.69
CA PHE A 82 -22.39 18.67 -8.07
C PHE A 82 -21.94 19.65 -9.14
N PRO A 83 -22.86 20.44 -9.74
CA PRO A 83 -22.54 21.27 -10.90
C PRO A 83 -21.64 22.46 -10.54
N HIS A 84 -21.80 23.06 -9.36
CA HIS A 84 -21.16 24.32 -8.99
C HIS A 84 -20.21 24.20 -7.79
N LEU A 85 -20.18 23.04 -7.12
CA LEU A 85 -19.36 22.85 -5.94
C LEU A 85 -17.89 22.86 -6.34
N ASN A 86 -17.15 23.88 -5.90
CA ASN A 86 -15.73 24.04 -6.17
C ASN A 86 -14.86 23.54 -5.02
N TYR A 87 -15.33 23.70 -3.79
CA TYR A 87 -14.55 23.41 -2.57
C TYR A 87 -15.44 22.81 -1.47
N LEU A 88 -15.00 21.69 -0.93
CA LEU A 88 -15.59 21.05 0.25
C LEU A 88 -14.60 21.12 1.42
N ASP A 89 -14.91 21.98 2.39
CA ASP A 89 -14.20 22.05 3.66
C ASP A 89 -14.79 21.03 4.64
N GLY A 90 -14.44 19.76 4.42
CA GLY A 90 -14.91 18.60 5.14
C GLY A 90 -14.62 17.31 4.35
N SER A 91 -15.32 16.24 4.69
CA SER A 91 -15.23 14.95 3.99
C SER A 91 -16.48 14.67 3.15
N LEU A 92 -16.30 13.97 2.04
CA LEU A 92 -17.37 13.40 1.22
C LEU A 92 -17.47 11.90 1.51
N LEU A 93 -18.60 11.47 2.07
CA LEU A 93 -18.91 10.07 2.32
C LEU A 93 -20.11 9.67 1.47
N ILE A 94 -19.99 8.62 0.67
CA ILE A 94 -21.08 8.04 -0.12
C ILE A 94 -21.17 6.56 0.23
N ARG A 95 -22.29 6.13 0.81
CA ARG A 95 -22.44 4.74 1.23
C ARG A 95 -23.83 4.18 1.05
N GLN A 96 -23.90 2.86 0.89
CA GLN A 96 -25.17 2.10 0.88
C GLN A 96 -26.14 2.57 -0.21
N SER A 97 -25.64 3.06 -1.34
CA SER A 97 -26.45 3.57 -2.46
C SER A 97 -26.34 2.62 -3.66
N PRO A 98 -27.03 1.45 -3.64
CA PRO A 98 -26.89 0.43 -4.67
C PRO A 98 -27.43 0.87 -6.03
N HIS A 99 -28.29 1.89 -6.08
CA HIS A 99 -28.84 2.42 -7.33
C HIS A 99 -27.92 3.42 -8.02
N LEU A 100 -26.93 3.98 -7.31
CA LEU A 100 -26.05 5.01 -7.84
C LEU A 100 -25.10 4.43 -8.88
N ILE A 101 -25.19 4.92 -10.12
CA ILE A 101 -24.41 4.46 -11.27
C ILE A 101 -23.23 5.40 -11.55
N ARG A 102 -23.41 6.70 -11.31
CA ARG A 102 -22.46 7.73 -11.72
C ARG A 102 -22.39 8.89 -10.75
N ILE A 103 -21.16 9.35 -10.46
CA ILE A 103 -20.89 10.55 -9.66
C ILE A 103 -20.13 11.56 -10.54
N GLU A 104 -20.58 12.81 -10.57
CA GLU A 104 -19.97 13.88 -11.36
C GLU A 104 -19.80 15.17 -10.54
N ALA A 105 -18.60 15.73 -10.52
CA ALA A 105 -18.33 17.04 -9.95
C ALA A 105 -17.25 17.74 -10.79
N GLN A 106 -17.67 18.50 -11.79
CA GLN A 106 -16.75 19.05 -12.80
C GLN A 106 -15.83 20.13 -12.23
N GLU A 107 -16.34 20.93 -11.29
CA GLU A 107 -15.64 22.08 -10.72
C GLU A 107 -15.01 21.81 -9.36
N LEU A 108 -15.31 20.66 -8.73
CA LEU A 108 -14.83 20.32 -7.39
C LEU A 108 -13.32 20.09 -7.43
N SER A 109 -12.59 21.08 -6.96
CA SER A 109 -11.14 21.12 -7.04
C SER A 109 -10.44 20.55 -5.81
N ARG A 110 -11.11 20.64 -4.64
CA ARG A 110 -10.52 20.29 -3.36
C ARG A 110 -11.54 19.80 -2.33
N ILE A 111 -11.17 18.73 -1.63
CA ILE A 111 -11.83 18.19 -0.44
C ILE A 111 -10.78 18.23 0.68
N THR A 112 -11.03 18.94 1.79
CA THR A 112 -10.01 19.05 2.86
C THR A 112 -9.84 17.78 3.68
N GLY A 113 -10.89 16.95 3.78
CA GLY A 113 -10.90 15.67 4.45
C GLY A 113 -10.75 14.49 3.49
N GLY A 114 -11.59 13.46 3.71
CA GLY A 114 -11.59 12.23 2.92
C GLY A 114 -12.66 12.19 1.82
N PHE A 115 -12.42 11.39 0.78
CA PHE A 115 -13.41 10.96 -0.18
C PHE A 115 -13.61 9.45 -0.04
N SER A 116 -14.71 9.08 0.63
CA SER A 116 -15.03 7.70 1.00
C SER A 116 -16.25 7.20 0.22
N MET A 117 -16.13 6.01 -0.36
CA MET A 117 -17.18 5.32 -1.09
C MET A 117 -17.30 3.88 -0.61
N GLU A 118 -18.48 3.47 -0.14
CA GLU A 118 -18.69 2.12 0.41
C GLU A 118 -20.00 1.50 -0.08
N LYS A 119 -19.96 0.24 -0.54
CA LYS A 119 -21.17 -0.53 -0.90
C LYS A 119 -22.02 0.17 -1.96
N LEU A 120 -21.38 0.57 -3.07
CA LEU A 120 -22.04 1.17 -4.23
C LEU A 120 -22.03 0.17 -5.39
N THR A 121 -22.89 -0.84 -5.29
CA THR A 121 -22.83 -2.06 -6.14
C THR A 121 -23.05 -1.81 -7.63
N SER A 122 -23.72 -0.72 -7.98
CA SER A 122 -23.95 -0.31 -9.38
C SER A 122 -23.09 0.86 -9.84
N LEU A 123 -22.18 1.37 -8.99
CA LEU A 123 -21.34 2.50 -9.37
C LEU A 123 -20.34 2.07 -10.45
N ALA A 124 -20.49 2.62 -11.64
CA ALA A 124 -19.64 2.32 -12.79
C ALA A 124 -18.61 3.42 -13.06
N MET A 125 -18.88 4.66 -12.65
CA MET A 125 -18.11 5.82 -13.06
C MET A 125 -18.06 6.96 -12.02
N VAL A 126 -16.87 7.54 -11.87
CA VAL A 126 -16.64 8.79 -11.12
C VAL A 126 -15.89 9.78 -12.01
N VAL A 127 -16.45 10.98 -12.18
CA VAL A 127 -15.90 12.05 -13.00
C VAL A 127 -15.73 13.34 -12.18
N MET A 128 -14.50 13.60 -11.73
CA MET A 128 -14.11 14.78 -10.97
C MET A 128 -12.78 15.35 -11.49
N PRO A 129 -12.74 15.86 -12.74
CA PRO A 129 -11.48 16.22 -13.41
C PRO A 129 -10.74 17.40 -12.78
N ALA A 130 -11.42 18.27 -12.05
CA ALA A 130 -10.79 19.39 -11.34
C ALA A 130 -10.17 18.98 -10.00
N LEU A 131 -10.52 17.79 -9.47
CA LEU A 131 -10.10 17.37 -8.13
C LEU A 131 -8.59 17.11 -8.12
N THR A 132 -7.85 17.95 -7.42
CA THR A 132 -6.38 17.91 -7.31
C THR A 132 -5.91 17.78 -5.87
N SER A 133 -6.79 17.91 -4.88
CA SER A 133 -6.43 17.81 -3.47
C SER A 133 -7.51 17.10 -2.66
N VAL A 134 -7.12 16.01 -2.01
CA VAL A 134 -7.89 15.21 -1.05
C VAL A 134 -6.92 14.51 -0.12
N LYS A 135 -7.22 14.44 1.18
CA LYS A 135 -6.29 13.80 2.14
C LYS A 135 -6.38 12.29 2.12
N PHE A 136 -7.60 11.76 2.07
CA PHE A 136 -7.84 10.32 2.21
C PHE A 136 -8.75 9.82 1.08
N LEU A 137 -8.35 8.73 0.44
CA LEU A 137 -9.21 7.96 -0.46
C LEU A 137 -9.53 6.64 0.21
N GLU A 138 -10.81 6.36 0.41
CA GLU A 138 -11.26 5.06 0.96
C GLU A 138 -12.42 4.51 0.13
N TRP A 139 -12.13 3.55 -0.74
CA TRP A 139 -13.10 3.00 -1.68
C TRP A 139 -13.22 1.49 -1.45
N ARG A 140 -14.41 1.03 -1.06
CA ARG A 140 -14.63 -0.36 -0.69
C ARG A 140 -15.94 -0.88 -1.29
N VAL A 141 -15.91 -2.11 -1.78
CA VAL A 141 -17.11 -2.81 -2.28
C VAL A 141 -17.76 -2.02 -3.42
N LEU A 142 -17.02 -1.88 -4.52
CA LEU A 142 -17.42 -1.17 -5.75
C LEU A 142 -17.25 -2.11 -6.97
N PRO A 143 -17.99 -3.24 -7.02
CA PRO A 143 -17.66 -4.39 -7.86
C PRO A 143 -17.64 -4.12 -9.37
N ILE A 144 -18.32 -3.07 -9.87
CA ILE A 144 -18.33 -2.72 -11.29
C ILE A 144 -17.67 -1.35 -11.58
N PHE A 145 -17.05 -0.74 -10.58
CA PHE A 145 -16.41 0.56 -10.71
C PHE A 145 -15.09 0.43 -11.46
N GLY A 146 -15.10 0.80 -12.75
CA GLY A 146 -13.93 0.72 -13.64
C GLY A 146 -13.51 2.05 -14.27
N ASN A 147 -14.39 3.06 -14.26
CA ASN A 147 -14.14 4.34 -14.93
C ASN A 147 -13.89 5.46 -13.92
N LEU A 148 -12.63 5.84 -13.78
CA LEU A 148 -12.20 6.93 -12.91
C LEU A 148 -11.57 8.05 -13.74
N LYS A 149 -12.09 9.26 -13.56
CA LYS A 149 -11.49 10.49 -14.07
C LYS A 149 -11.32 11.49 -12.93
N LEU A 150 -10.11 11.58 -12.39
CA LEU A 150 -9.70 12.61 -11.43
C LEU A 150 -8.70 13.57 -12.08
N GLY A 151 -8.47 14.72 -11.44
CA GLY A 151 -7.29 15.53 -11.72
C GLY A 151 -6.02 14.88 -11.16
N GLU A 152 -4.88 15.56 -11.31
CA GLU A 152 -3.62 15.14 -10.71
C GLU A 152 -3.66 15.41 -9.20
N LEU A 153 -3.85 14.35 -8.42
CA LEU A 153 -3.95 14.46 -6.97
C LEU A 153 -2.59 14.79 -6.34
N THR A 154 -2.63 15.72 -5.39
CA THR A 154 -1.51 16.18 -4.57
C THR A 154 -1.85 16.10 -3.09
N GLY A 155 -0.86 15.76 -2.26
CA GLY A 155 -1.00 15.76 -0.80
C GLY A 155 -1.93 14.67 -0.25
N VAL A 156 -2.06 13.55 -0.97
CA VAL A 156 -2.82 12.39 -0.48
C VAL A 156 -2.02 11.71 0.63
N GLU A 157 -2.60 11.61 1.82
CA GLU A 157 -1.98 11.03 3.00
C GLU A 157 -2.32 9.54 3.16
N SER A 158 -3.45 9.05 2.65
CA SER A 158 -3.83 7.63 2.73
C SER A 158 -4.69 7.21 1.54
N VAL A 159 -4.39 6.03 0.99
CA VAL A 159 -5.19 5.39 -0.06
C VAL A 159 -5.52 3.97 0.35
N ILE A 160 -6.81 3.67 0.46
CA ILE A 160 -7.32 2.33 0.70
C ILE A 160 -8.38 2.02 -0.35
N ILE A 161 -8.10 1.05 -1.22
CA ILE A 161 -9.00 0.68 -2.31
C ILE A 161 -9.14 -0.82 -2.34
N SER A 162 -10.36 -1.31 -2.11
CA SER A 162 -10.67 -2.73 -2.14
C SER A 162 -11.94 -3.08 -2.88
N ASP A 163 -11.94 -4.27 -3.49
CA ASP A 163 -13.11 -4.87 -4.13
C ASP A 163 -13.70 -3.98 -5.24
N THR A 164 -12.81 -3.43 -6.09
CA THR A 164 -13.17 -2.60 -7.24
C THR A 164 -12.84 -3.27 -8.58
N SER A 165 -13.36 -2.69 -9.67
CA SER A 165 -13.05 -3.09 -11.05
C SER A 165 -12.14 -2.10 -11.78
N LEU A 166 -11.38 -1.29 -11.04
CA LEU A 166 -10.42 -0.37 -11.64
C LEU A 166 -9.32 -1.14 -12.36
N ALA A 167 -8.98 -0.73 -13.58
CA ALA A 167 -7.88 -1.34 -14.35
C ALA A 167 -6.52 -0.69 -14.06
N LYS A 168 -6.53 0.60 -13.69
CA LYS A 168 -5.35 1.41 -13.44
C LYS A 168 -5.57 2.40 -12.32
N LEU A 169 -4.49 2.72 -11.61
CA LEU A 169 -4.45 3.76 -10.60
C LEU A 169 -3.09 4.47 -10.67
N THR A 170 -3.12 5.79 -10.77
CA THR A 170 -1.92 6.63 -10.79
C THR A 170 -2.12 7.83 -9.89
N VAL A 171 -1.16 8.07 -8.99
CA VAL A 171 -1.13 9.23 -8.10
C VAL A 171 0.28 9.83 -8.12
N SER A 172 0.41 11.04 -8.65
CA SER A 172 1.71 11.62 -9.01
C SER A 172 2.33 12.56 -7.96
N SER A 173 1.74 12.70 -6.76
CA SER A 173 2.25 13.67 -5.79
C SER A 173 1.88 13.34 -4.34
N ALA A 174 2.66 12.46 -3.73
CA ALA A 174 2.60 12.24 -2.29
C ALA A 174 4.02 12.08 -1.72
N ASP A 175 4.65 13.14 -1.21
CA ASP A 175 5.99 13.01 -0.60
C ASP A 175 5.97 12.00 0.56
N VAL A 176 4.92 12.07 1.39
CA VAL A 176 4.69 11.20 2.53
C VAL A 176 3.26 10.69 2.53
N MET A 177 3.09 9.38 2.70
CA MET A 177 1.82 8.71 2.95
C MET A 177 1.88 7.95 4.27
N ARG A 178 0.73 7.76 4.90
CA ARG A 178 0.54 6.85 6.02
C ARG A 178 0.31 5.43 5.51
N ASN A 179 -0.75 5.25 4.72
CA ASN A 179 -1.15 3.94 4.21
C ASN A 179 -1.32 3.96 2.69
N LEU A 180 -0.82 2.90 2.06
CA LEU A 180 -1.18 2.50 0.71
C LEU A 180 -1.63 1.04 0.77
N ASP A 181 -2.95 0.83 0.74
CA ASP A 181 -3.57 -0.50 0.80
C ASP A 181 -4.45 -0.72 -0.44
N LEU A 182 -3.94 -1.51 -1.38
CA LEU A 182 -4.63 -1.89 -2.61
C LEU A 182 -4.83 -3.40 -2.61
N ASN A 183 -6.04 -3.85 -2.28
CA ASN A 183 -6.33 -5.27 -2.15
C ASN A 183 -7.64 -5.71 -2.82
N ASN A 184 -7.70 -6.95 -3.29
CA ASN A 184 -8.91 -7.55 -3.89
C ASN A 184 -9.45 -6.80 -5.11
N ASN A 185 -8.60 -6.09 -5.87
CA ASN A 185 -9.01 -5.40 -7.11
C ASN A 185 -8.68 -6.28 -8.31
N ARG A 186 -9.56 -7.23 -8.63
CA ARG A 186 -9.33 -8.31 -9.62
C ARG A 186 -8.86 -7.85 -11.00
N PHE A 187 -9.14 -6.61 -11.38
CA PHE A 187 -8.79 -6.05 -12.69
C PHE A 187 -7.67 -5.01 -12.63
N LEU A 188 -7.17 -4.66 -11.44
CA LEU A 188 -6.16 -3.62 -11.26
C LEU A 188 -4.80 -4.15 -11.67
N GLU A 189 -4.36 -3.77 -12.87
CA GLU A 189 -3.10 -4.23 -13.47
C GLU A 189 -2.01 -3.16 -13.44
N PHE A 190 -2.34 -1.87 -13.42
CA PHE A 190 -1.34 -0.80 -13.43
C PHE A 190 -1.45 0.07 -12.18
N ILE A 191 -0.43 0.03 -11.33
CA ILE A 191 -0.37 0.78 -10.07
C ILE A 191 0.89 1.64 -10.11
N LYS A 192 0.72 2.96 -10.05
CA LYS A 192 1.86 3.89 -9.95
C LYS A 192 1.62 4.95 -8.88
N PHE A 193 2.57 5.10 -7.97
CA PHE A 193 2.57 6.18 -6.98
C PHE A 193 3.93 6.87 -6.94
N ASP A 194 3.92 8.18 -7.10
CA ASP A 194 5.11 9.02 -6.88
C ASP A 194 5.17 9.38 -5.39
N VAL A 195 5.59 8.40 -4.58
CA VAL A 195 5.71 8.50 -3.11
C VAL A 195 7.11 8.20 -2.61
N LYS A 196 7.60 8.97 -1.64
CA LYS A 196 8.93 8.74 -1.02
C LYS A 196 8.86 7.99 0.30
N HIS A 197 7.86 8.24 1.12
CA HIS A 197 7.76 7.62 2.44
C HIS A 197 6.36 7.06 2.70
N ILE A 198 6.30 5.81 3.16
CA ILE A 198 5.07 5.19 3.67
C ILE A 198 5.28 4.82 5.15
N ASN A 199 4.61 5.55 6.04
CA ASN A 199 4.95 5.53 7.47
C ASN A 199 4.28 4.43 8.28
N ASP A 200 3.19 3.84 7.81
CA ASP A 200 2.47 2.79 8.54
C ASP A 200 2.42 1.49 7.72
N LEU A 201 1.67 1.48 6.61
CA LEU A 201 1.36 0.27 5.85
C LEU A 201 1.50 0.48 4.34
N LEU A 202 2.33 -0.35 3.70
CA LEU A 202 2.32 -0.62 2.28
C LEU A 202 1.80 -2.05 2.07
N HIS A 203 0.57 -2.19 1.60
CA HIS A 203 -0.05 -3.47 1.29
C HIS A 203 -0.59 -3.48 -0.15
N ILE A 204 -0.04 -4.36 -0.96
CA ILE A 204 -0.52 -4.62 -2.32
C ILE A 204 -0.79 -6.11 -2.41
N GLY A 205 -2.03 -6.52 -2.63
CA GLY A 205 -2.42 -7.93 -2.57
C GLY A 205 -3.63 -8.26 -3.43
N ALA A 206 -3.74 -9.50 -3.92
CA ALA A 206 -4.97 -10.00 -4.57
C ALA A 206 -5.57 -9.05 -5.65
N ASN A 207 -4.72 -8.38 -6.43
CA ASN A 207 -5.14 -7.48 -7.51
C ASN A 207 -5.19 -8.23 -8.86
N GLY A 208 -5.04 -7.54 -9.99
CA GLY A 208 -4.98 -8.15 -11.32
C GLY A 208 -3.84 -9.17 -11.44
N ARG A 209 -4.05 -10.22 -12.23
CA ARG A 209 -3.05 -11.30 -12.42
C ARG A 209 -1.70 -10.79 -12.95
N ASN A 210 -1.74 -9.71 -13.74
CA ASN A 210 -0.57 -9.07 -14.32
C ASN A 210 -0.29 -7.72 -13.65
N ALA A 211 -0.58 -7.58 -12.35
CA ALA A 211 -0.35 -6.33 -11.64
C ALA A 211 1.13 -5.92 -11.70
N ILE A 212 1.38 -4.76 -12.30
CA ILE A 212 2.67 -4.07 -12.36
C ILE A 212 2.60 -2.88 -11.41
N VAL A 213 3.56 -2.83 -10.49
CA VAL A 213 3.64 -1.83 -9.43
C VAL A 213 4.88 -0.96 -9.62
N ASP A 214 4.69 0.34 -9.83
CA ASP A 214 5.76 1.34 -9.89
C ASP A 214 5.74 2.22 -8.63
N LEU A 215 6.71 1.97 -7.76
CA LEU A 215 7.02 2.71 -6.54
C LEU A 215 8.49 3.14 -6.55
N ASP A 216 9.05 3.45 -7.73
CA ASP A 216 10.49 3.65 -7.86
C ASP A 216 11.01 4.85 -7.06
N LEU A 217 10.15 5.82 -6.71
CA LEU A 217 10.54 6.95 -5.86
C LEU A 217 10.51 6.64 -4.35
N LEU A 218 10.02 5.47 -3.96
CA LEU A 218 9.88 5.09 -2.55
C LEU A 218 11.26 4.90 -1.93
N GLN A 219 11.55 5.68 -0.89
CA GLN A 219 12.80 5.66 -0.14
C GLN A 219 12.67 4.92 1.19
N SER A 220 11.49 4.98 1.83
CA SER A 220 11.26 4.21 3.06
C SER A 220 9.83 3.71 3.21
N ALA A 221 9.68 2.52 3.78
CA ALA A 221 8.40 1.97 4.21
C ALA A 221 8.48 1.51 5.68
N HIS A 222 7.34 1.45 6.38
CA HIS A 222 7.29 0.82 7.70
C HIS A 222 6.98 -0.67 7.57
N ASN A 223 5.71 -1.07 7.48
CA ASN A 223 5.34 -2.44 7.17
C ASN A 223 5.03 -2.59 5.69
N MET A 224 5.65 -3.57 5.03
CA MET A 224 5.45 -3.85 3.61
C MET A 224 4.95 -5.27 3.39
N SER A 225 3.89 -5.42 2.61
CA SER A 225 3.29 -6.69 2.25
C SER A 225 2.90 -6.69 0.78
N ILE A 226 3.63 -7.46 -0.04
CA ILE A 226 3.46 -7.53 -1.49
C ILE A 226 3.07 -8.96 -1.88
N HIS A 227 1.83 -9.10 -2.35
CA HIS A 227 1.22 -10.37 -2.71
C HIS A 227 0.57 -10.34 -4.09
N ASN A 228 0.70 -11.44 -4.85
CA ASN A 228 0.07 -11.60 -6.16
C ASN A 228 0.38 -10.47 -7.15
N VAL A 229 1.62 -9.99 -7.15
CA VAL A 229 2.14 -8.98 -8.08
C VAL A 229 2.99 -9.66 -9.16
N ALA A 230 2.85 -9.19 -10.41
CA ALA A 230 3.57 -9.73 -11.56
C ALA A 230 4.91 -9.02 -11.81
N ASP A 231 5.00 -7.73 -11.49
CA ASP A 231 6.26 -6.99 -11.50
C ASP A 231 6.23 -5.82 -10.52
N ILE A 232 7.38 -5.49 -9.94
CA ILE A 232 7.52 -4.37 -9.00
C ILE A 232 8.82 -3.60 -9.22
N LYS A 233 8.69 -2.29 -9.36
CA LYS A 233 9.79 -1.34 -9.43
C LYS A 233 9.88 -0.55 -8.13
N ILE A 234 10.97 -0.75 -7.38
CA ILE A 234 11.15 -0.23 -6.01
C ILE A 234 12.64 0.06 -5.71
N SER A 235 13.37 0.54 -6.72
CA SER A 235 14.84 0.54 -6.72
C SER A 235 15.45 1.47 -5.67
N ASN A 236 14.75 2.57 -5.33
CA ASN A 236 15.23 3.59 -4.39
C ASN A 236 14.86 3.30 -2.93
N LEU A 237 14.22 2.16 -2.62
CA LEU A 237 13.87 1.85 -1.23
C LEU A 237 15.15 1.58 -0.44
N GLU A 238 15.43 2.42 0.56
CA GLU A 238 16.63 2.40 1.40
C GLU A 238 16.37 1.74 2.76
N LEU A 239 15.17 1.94 3.32
CA LEU A 239 14.84 1.52 4.69
C LEU A 239 13.45 0.90 4.81
N ILE A 240 13.38 -0.24 5.51
CA ILE A 240 12.13 -0.81 6.03
C ILE A 240 12.19 -0.77 7.55
N LYS A 241 11.40 0.11 8.18
CA LYS A 241 11.36 0.28 9.66
C LYS A 241 10.62 -0.84 10.39
N GLY A 242 9.73 -1.53 9.68
CA GLY A 242 8.97 -2.66 10.20
C GLY A 242 9.43 -3.95 9.54
N SER A 243 8.47 -4.80 9.20
CA SER A 243 8.73 -6.06 8.48
C SER A 243 8.33 -5.96 7.01
N ALA A 244 8.98 -6.77 6.18
CA ALA A 244 8.64 -6.94 4.78
C ALA A 244 8.26 -8.38 4.46
N SER A 245 7.11 -8.53 3.81
CA SER A 245 6.55 -9.80 3.35
C SER A 245 6.38 -9.74 1.84
N ILE A 246 7.09 -10.60 1.11
CA ILE A 246 7.05 -10.71 -0.35
C ILE A 246 6.61 -12.14 -0.66
N ILE A 247 5.30 -12.34 -0.83
CA ILE A 247 4.71 -13.69 -0.84
C ILE A 247 3.77 -13.91 -2.04
N ASN A 248 3.78 -15.10 -2.65
CA ASN A 248 2.83 -15.49 -3.71
C ASN A 248 2.85 -14.54 -4.94
N ASN A 249 4.02 -14.03 -5.31
CA ASN A 249 4.20 -13.20 -6.50
C ASN A 249 4.66 -14.03 -7.70
N SER A 250 4.43 -13.50 -8.90
CA SER A 250 4.75 -14.14 -10.18
C SER A 250 5.90 -13.48 -10.93
N PHE A 251 6.56 -12.46 -10.37
CA PHE A 251 7.77 -11.89 -10.96
C PHE A 251 8.90 -12.93 -11.07
N HIS A 252 9.73 -12.78 -12.09
CA HIS A 252 10.91 -13.64 -12.28
C HIS A 252 12.11 -13.19 -11.46
N SER A 253 12.20 -11.88 -11.19
CA SER A 253 13.28 -11.29 -10.41
C SER A 253 12.80 -10.17 -9.50
N ILE A 254 13.47 -9.98 -8.38
CA ILE A 254 13.32 -8.80 -7.51
C ILE A 254 14.66 -8.12 -7.30
N ASN A 255 14.65 -6.79 -7.29
CA ASN A 255 15.85 -6.00 -7.09
C ASN A 255 15.61 -4.85 -6.11
N PHE A 256 16.24 -4.94 -4.95
CA PHE A 256 16.27 -3.90 -3.93
C PHE A 256 17.67 -3.30 -3.87
N THR A 257 18.02 -2.54 -4.91
CA THR A 257 19.38 -2.01 -5.13
C THR A 257 19.89 -1.19 -3.94
N ASN A 258 19.04 -0.31 -3.41
CA ASN A 258 19.42 0.65 -2.38
C ASN A 258 19.01 0.23 -0.97
N LEU A 259 18.31 -0.90 -0.79
CA LEU A 259 17.83 -1.28 0.54
C LEU A 259 19.02 -1.63 1.42
N GLU A 260 19.21 -0.85 2.49
CA GLU A 260 20.32 -1.01 3.42
C GLU A 260 19.90 -1.79 4.67
N ASN A 261 18.70 -1.50 5.18
CA ASN A 261 18.27 -1.97 6.49
C ASN A 261 16.79 -2.42 6.47
N VAL A 262 16.53 -3.56 7.11
CA VAL A 262 15.19 -4.01 7.50
C VAL A 262 15.18 -4.16 9.02
N GLU A 263 14.51 -3.27 9.75
CA GLU A 263 14.53 -3.30 11.21
C GLU A 263 13.75 -4.51 11.78
N GLY A 264 12.73 -4.98 11.06
CA GLY A 264 11.95 -6.18 11.39
C GLY A 264 12.36 -7.41 10.60
N THR A 265 11.38 -8.27 10.29
CA THR A 265 11.61 -9.53 9.58
C THR A 265 11.49 -9.34 8.06
N LEU A 266 12.40 -9.94 7.30
CA LEU A 266 12.29 -10.06 5.85
C LEU A 266 11.84 -11.48 5.49
N SER A 267 10.66 -11.60 4.88
CA SER A 267 10.10 -12.87 4.41
C SER A 267 9.93 -12.86 2.90
N ILE A 268 10.54 -13.82 2.21
CA ILE A 268 10.39 -14.06 0.78
C ILE A 268 9.87 -15.48 0.62
N ALA A 269 8.58 -15.63 0.31
CA ALA A 269 7.97 -16.95 0.31
C ALA A 269 7.02 -17.23 -0.86
N GLN A 270 6.96 -18.47 -1.31
CA GLN A 270 5.97 -18.91 -2.30
C GLN A 270 5.97 -18.09 -3.61
N ASN A 271 7.08 -17.47 -3.97
CA ASN A 271 7.22 -16.79 -5.26
C ASN A 271 7.72 -17.82 -6.26
N ASP A 272 6.82 -18.67 -6.75
CA ASP A 272 7.20 -19.88 -7.50
C ASP A 272 8.01 -19.59 -8.76
N GLN A 273 7.82 -18.43 -9.39
CA GLN A 273 8.53 -18.01 -10.60
C GLN A 273 9.84 -17.24 -10.33
N LEU A 274 10.10 -16.89 -9.07
CA LEU A 274 11.28 -16.12 -8.68
C LEU A 274 12.55 -16.96 -8.84
N ALA A 275 13.43 -16.54 -9.74
CA ALA A 275 14.73 -17.17 -9.97
C ALA A 275 15.91 -16.30 -9.50
N LEU A 276 15.72 -14.98 -9.48
CA LEU A 276 16.78 -14.01 -9.16
C LEU A 276 16.30 -13.02 -8.10
N ALA A 277 17.01 -12.94 -6.99
CA ALA A 277 16.84 -11.89 -6.00
C ALA A 277 18.14 -11.09 -5.89
N ASN A 278 18.05 -9.79 -5.63
CA ASN A 278 19.23 -8.95 -5.44
C ASN A 278 19.01 -7.95 -4.30
N PHE A 279 19.87 -8.04 -3.28
CA PHE A 279 19.87 -7.19 -2.08
C PHE A 279 21.31 -6.74 -1.77
N PRO A 280 21.97 -6.00 -2.70
CA PRO A 280 23.41 -5.78 -2.66
C PRO A 280 23.85 -4.84 -1.53
N SER A 281 22.94 -4.02 -1.03
CA SER A 281 23.21 -3.00 -0.01
C SER A 281 22.76 -3.43 1.39
N VAL A 282 21.95 -4.48 1.52
CA VAL A 282 21.40 -4.89 2.82
C VAL A 282 22.53 -5.32 3.74
N SER A 283 22.67 -4.60 4.85
CA SER A 283 23.72 -4.80 5.85
C SER A 283 23.18 -5.40 7.15
N GLU A 284 21.91 -5.13 7.47
CA GLU A 284 21.25 -5.58 8.71
C GLU A 284 19.78 -5.94 8.48
N ILE A 285 19.39 -7.07 9.08
CA ILE A 285 17.99 -7.46 9.28
C ILE A 285 17.79 -7.59 10.79
N GLY A 286 17.06 -6.66 11.41
CA GLY A 286 16.88 -6.60 12.86
C GLY A 286 16.00 -7.73 13.40
N GLY A 287 15.08 -8.25 12.60
CA GLY A 287 14.27 -9.44 12.88
C GLY A 287 14.82 -10.71 12.23
N GLY A 288 13.93 -11.61 11.80
CA GLY A 288 14.32 -12.84 11.11
C GLY A 288 14.53 -12.66 9.60
N LEU A 289 15.26 -13.60 8.99
CA LEU A 289 15.30 -13.77 7.54
C LEU A 289 14.66 -15.12 7.20
N SER A 290 13.55 -15.08 6.47
CA SER A 290 12.81 -16.25 6.04
C SER A 290 12.74 -16.32 4.52
N ILE A 291 13.27 -17.39 3.93
CA ILE A 291 13.23 -17.66 2.49
C ILE A 291 12.63 -19.05 2.31
N VAL A 292 11.36 -19.11 1.91
CA VAL A 292 10.57 -20.34 2.01
C VAL A 292 9.83 -20.64 0.71
N ASN A 293 10.03 -21.83 0.15
CA ASN A 293 9.26 -22.36 -0.98
C ASN A 293 9.27 -21.43 -2.21
N ASN A 294 10.43 -20.92 -2.60
CA ASN A 294 10.61 -20.23 -3.88
C ASN A 294 11.21 -21.22 -4.88
N THR A 295 10.36 -21.80 -5.73
CA THR A 295 10.68 -23.01 -6.53
C THR A 295 11.93 -22.88 -7.40
N PHE A 296 12.12 -21.74 -8.08
CA PHE A 296 13.29 -21.50 -8.94
C PHE A 296 14.45 -20.76 -8.26
N LEU A 297 14.29 -20.27 -7.02
CA LEU A 297 15.34 -19.56 -6.29
C LEU A 297 16.27 -20.57 -5.58
N GLN A 298 17.18 -21.17 -6.35
CA GLN A 298 18.02 -22.27 -5.89
C GLN A 298 19.33 -21.82 -5.22
N SER A 299 19.73 -20.56 -5.37
CA SER A 299 20.97 -19.98 -4.85
C SER A 299 20.67 -18.79 -3.95
N ILE A 300 21.13 -18.85 -2.70
CA ILE A 300 21.03 -17.78 -1.73
C ILE A 300 22.42 -17.19 -1.53
N SER A 301 22.77 -16.24 -2.39
CA SER A 301 24.07 -15.54 -2.38
C SER A 301 23.93 -14.04 -2.66
N PHE A 302 22.69 -13.54 -2.62
CA PHE A 302 22.32 -12.19 -3.03
C PHE A 302 22.33 -11.15 -1.91
N PHE A 303 22.95 -11.49 -0.76
CA PHE A 303 23.16 -10.62 0.40
C PHE A 303 24.66 -10.40 0.69
N PRO A 304 25.43 -9.79 -0.24
CA PRO A 304 26.88 -9.72 -0.13
C PRO A 304 27.39 -8.83 1.03
N LYS A 305 26.55 -7.93 1.57
CA LYS A 305 26.91 -7.04 2.68
C LYS A 305 26.25 -7.39 4.02
N LEU A 306 25.35 -8.37 4.05
CA LEU A 306 24.58 -8.69 5.25
C LEU A 306 25.52 -9.18 6.36
N ASN A 307 25.50 -8.47 7.48
CA ASN A 307 26.40 -8.67 8.61
C ASN A 307 25.66 -9.22 9.84
N VAL A 308 24.41 -8.80 10.04
CA VAL A 308 23.63 -9.14 11.23
C VAL A 308 22.20 -9.56 10.85
N ILE A 309 21.75 -10.68 11.45
CA ILE A 309 20.34 -11.07 11.56
C ILE A 309 19.99 -11.09 13.06
N GLY A 310 19.05 -10.24 13.48
CA GLY A 310 18.68 -10.11 14.89
C GLY A 310 17.71 -11.18 15.39
N GLY A 311 17.11 -11.96 14.48
CA GLY A 311 16.23 -13.09 14.75
C GLY A 311 16.77 -14.41 14.21
N ALA A 312 15.85 -15.29 13.78
CA ALA A 312 16.20 -16.59 13.20
C ALA A 312 16.46 -16.50 11.68
N LEU A 313 17.32 -17.38 11.18
CA LEU A 313 17.51 -17.66 9.76
C LEU A 313 16.73 -18.93 9.40
N ASP A 314 15.73 -18.80 8.53
CA ASP A 314 14.90 -19.93 8.10
C ASP A 314 14.89 -20.06 6.58
N LEU A 315 15.36 -21.20 6.09
CA LEU A 315 15.56 -21.47 4.68
C LEU A 315 14.85 -22.78 4.31
N VAL A 316 13.88 -22.72 3.42
CA VAL A 316 13.11 -23.90 3.01
C VAL A 316 12.91 -23.90 1.50
N GLY A 317 13.22 -25.00 0.81
CA GLY A 317 12.90 -25.16 -0.62
C GLY A 317 13.94 -25.96 -1.40
N ASN A 318 14.05 -25.71 -2.71
CA ASN A 318 15.00 -26.39 -3.59
C ASN A 318 16.39 -25.72 -3.57
N ILE A 319 16.95 -25.52 -2.37
CA ILE A 319 18.17 -24.73 -2.17
C ILE A 319 19.40 -25.62 -2.46
N ARG A 320 20.15 -25.26 -3.50
CA ARG A 320 21.41 -25.92 -3.87
C ARG A 320 22.62 -25.28 -3.23
N TYR A 321 22.55 -23.98 -2.96
CA TYR A 321 23.66 -23.20 -2.45
C TYR A 321 23.16 -22.07 -1.56
N ALA A 322 23.81 -21.86 -0.42
CA ALA A 322 23.56 -20.73 0.48
C ALA A 322 24.91 -20.24 1.01
N SER A 323 25.26 -18.98 0.74
CA SER A 323 26.52 -18.35 1.19
C SER A 323 26.26 -17.12 2.03
N TRP A 324 27.14 -16.90 2.99
CA TRP A 324 27.00 -15.89 4.03
C TRP A 324 28.32 -15.17 4.31
N ASP A 325 29.05 -14.79 3.27
CA ASP A 325 30.46 -14.37 3.32
C ASP A 325 30.77 -13.22 4.31
N LYS A 326 29.80 -12.31 4.53
CA LYS A 326 29.94 -11.17 5.45
C LYS A 326 29.10 -11.29 6.71
N LEU A 327 28.27 -12.32 6.84
CA LEU A 327 27.39 -12.50 7.98
C LEU A 327 28.25 -12.89 9.20
N LYS A 328 28.18 -12.10 10.27
CA LYS A 328 28.96 -12.33 11.49
C LYS A 328 28.10 -12.81 12.65
N LEU A 329 26.81 -12.47 12.62
CA LEU A 329 25.93 -12.70 13.74
C LEU A 329 24.51 -13.04 13.28
N VAL A 330 24.01 -14.17 13.77
CA VAL A 330 22.58 -14.47 13.84
C VAL A 330 22.25 -14.68 15.31
N LYS A 331 21.39 -13.83 15.87
CA LYS A 331 21.04 -13.91 17.29
C LYS A 331 20.09 -15.07 17.59
N GLY A 332 19.25 -15.49 16.64
CA GLY A 332 18.32 -16.62 16.79
C GLY A 332 18.90 -17.97 16.39
N SER A 333 18.01 -18.91 16.05
CA SER A 333 18.36 -20.22 15.45
C SER A 333 18.59 -20.12 13.95
N ALA A 334 19.25 -21.12 13.38
CA ALA A 334 19.33 -21.32 11.93
C ALA A 334 18.71 -22.66 11.56
N ARG A 335 17.79 -22.64 10.60
CA ARG A 335 17.17 -23.83 10.02
C ARG A 335 17.27 -23.80 8.51
N LEU A 336 17.73 -24.91 7.93
CA LEU A 336 17.72 -25.14 6.49
C LEU A 336 17.04 -26.48 6.20
N THR A 337 15.97 -26.46 5.41
CA THR A 337 15.32 -27.66 4.89
C THR A 337 15.34 -27.62 3.37
N THR A 338 16.12 -28.50 2.74
CA THR A 338 16.24 -28.53 1.28
C THR A 338 15.72 -29.81 0.67
N THR A 339 15.18 -29.74 -0.55
CA THR A 339 14.82 -30.93 -1.35
C THR A 339 15.99 -31.46 -2.19
N VAL A 340 17.17 -30.82 -2.12
CA VAL A 340 18.36 -31.21 -2.87
C VAL A 340 19.13 -32.32 -2.13
N PRO A 341 19.16 -33.56 -2.66
CA PRO A 341 19.77 -34.71 -1.96
C PRO A 341 21.29 -34.60 -1.80
N THR A 342 21.94 -33.78 -2.63
CA THR A 342 23.40 -33.59 -2.63
C THR A 342 23.84 -32.40 -1.77
N PHE A 343 22.94 -31.76 -1.03
CA PHE A 343 23.31 -30.63 -0.19
C PHE A 343 24.11 -31.08 1.04
N ASP A 344 25.29 -30.50 1.26
CA ASP A 344 26.16 -30.85 2.39
C ASP A 344 25.74 -30.10 3.66
N CYS A 345 24.73 -30.67 4.35
CA CYS A 345 24.24 -30.13 5.62
C CYS A 345 25.33 -30.05 6.70
N LYS A 346 26.32 -30.96 6.69
CA LYS A 346 27.39 -30.96 7.68
C LYS A 346 28.31 -29.77 7.46
N LYS A 347 28.73 -29.53 6.21
CA LYS A 347 29.51 -28.35 5.85
C LYS A 347 28.75 -27.07 6.19
N TRP A 348 27.48 -26.97 5.79
CA TRP A 348 26.68 -25.77 6.05
C TRP A 348 26.58 -25.49 7.55
N ALA A 349 26.13 -26.47 8.34
CA ALA A 349 25.92 -26.30 9.77
C ALA A 349 27.23 -26.04 10.55
N GLN A 350 28.35 -26.66 10.17
CA GLN A 350 29.61 -26.57 10.92
C GLN A 350 30.51 -25.43 10.44
N ARG A 351 30.59 -25.19 9.13
CA ARG A 351 31.54 -24.24 8.53
C ARG A 351 30.88 -22.94 8.10
N ASP A 352 29.71 -23.02 7.45
CA ASP A 352 29.11 -21.84 6.82
C ASP A 352 28.35 -21.00 7.86
N VAL A 353 27.65 -21.65 8.81
CA VAL A 353 26.91 -20.93 9.87
C VAL A 353 27.36 -21.26 11.31
N GLY A 354 28.17 -22.31 11.51
CA GLY A 354 28.51 -22.79 12.86
C GLY A 354 29.13 -21.75 13.80
N THR A 355 29.87 -20.78 13.26
CA THR A 355 30.55 -19.73 14.04
C THR A 355 29.75 -18.45 14.20
N ILE A 356 28.66 -18.27 13.45
CA ILE A 356 27.90 -16.99 13.38
C ILE A 356 26.57 -17.06 14.15
N ILE A 357 26.02 -18.24 14.39
CA ILE A 357 24.80 -18.44 15.20
C ILE A 357 25.14 -18.32 16.69
N ARG A 358 24.38 -17.52 17.45
CA ARG A 358 24.66 -17.24 18.87
C ARG A 358 23.56 -17.59 19.87
N GLY A 359 22.28 -17.58 19.50
CA GLY A 359 21.20 -17.76 20.48
C GLY A 359 20.25 -18.92 20.23
N GLY A 360 20.50 -19.77 19.24
CA GLY A 360 19.61 -20.90 18.93
C GLY A 360 20.29 -22.12 18.33
N LYS A 361 19.47 -23.12 18.00
CA LYS A 361 19.91 -24.37 17.37
C LYS A 361 20.28 -24.15 15.90
N ILE A 362 21.17 -25.01 15.40
CA ILE A 362 21.49 -25.12 13.98
C ILE A 362 20.91 -26.45 13.49
N GLU A 363 19.95 -26.37 12.59
CA GLU A 363 19.23 -27.52 12.07
C GLU A 363 19.32 -27.54 10.54
N CYS A 364 19.73 -28.66 9.97
CA CYS A 364 19.79 -28.84 8.53
C CYS A 364 19.23 -30.20 8.14
N PHE A 365 18.21 -30.19 7.28
CA PHE A 365 17.49 -31.38 6.87
C PHE A 365 17.38 -31.45 5.34
N ILE A 366 17.44 -32.67 4.82
CA ILE A 366 17.09 -32.97 3.44
C ILE A 366 15.68 -33.57 3.47
N SER A 367 14.70 -32.86 2.90
CA SER A 367 13.33 -33.33 2.74
C SER A 367 13.19 -33.97 1.37
N LEU A 368 13.38 -35.29 1.32
CA LEU A 368 13.10 -36.06 0.10
C LEU A 368 11.58 -36.11 -0.12
N PRO A 369 11.08 -35.95 -1.36
CA PRO A 369 9.70 -36.31 -1.65
C PRO A 369 9.50 -37.76 -1.22
N SER A 370 8.55 -38.02 -0.33
CA SER A 370 8.11 -39.39 -0.08
C SER A 370 7.75 -40.00 -1.42
N SER A 371 8.38 -41.11 -1.81
CA SER A 371 7.88 -41.92 -2.90
C SER A 371 6.42 -42.21 -2.57
N LYS A 372 5.50 -41.80 -3.45
CA LYS A 372 4.21 -42.48 -3.49
C LYS A 372 4.53 -43.89 -3.97
N ASP A 373 4.76 -44.79 -3.03
CA ASP A 373 4.80 -46.21 -3.32
C ASP A 373 3.38 -46.61 -3.75
N GLU A 374 3.18 -46.75 -5.06
CA GLU A 374 2.22 -47.73 -5.58
C GLU A 374 2.75 -49.11 -5.19
N GLY A 375 2.29 -49.61 -4.04
CA GLY A 375 2.79 -50.85 -3.46
C GLY A 375 1.85 -51.40 -2.41
N ASN A 376 0.85 -52.14 -2.87
CA ASN A 376 -0.12 -52.87 -2.07
C ASN A 376 0.59 -53.97 -1.24
N VAL A 377 0.78 -53.78 0.08
CA VAL A 377 1.08 -54.88 1.02
C VAL A 377 0.38 -54.63 2.36
N LEU A 378 -0.54 -55.53 2.70
CA LEU A 378 -1.12 -55.65 4.03
C LEU A 378 -0.02 -55.79 5.09
N SER A 379 -0.04 -54.90 6.09
CA SER A 379 0.44 -55.26 7.43
C SER A 379 -0.49 -54.65 8.47
N GLN A 380 -0.98 -55.53 9.35
CA GLN A 380 -1.98 -55.26 10.38
C GLN A 380 -1.45 -54.28 11.44
N PRO A 381 -2.32 -53.46 12.06
CA PRO A 381 -1.91 -52.63 13.19
C PRO A 381 -1.81 -53.45 14.49
N PRO A 382 -0.94 -53.07 15.44
CA PRO A 382 -0.91 -53.70 16.75
C PRO A 382 -2.18 -53.34 17.53
N LYS A 383 -2.75 -54.35 18.21
CA LYS A 383 -3.90 -54.20 19.11
C LYS A 383 -3.59 -53.20 20.22
N VAL A 384 -4.34 -52.10 20.26
CA VAL A 384 -4.58 -51.32 21.47
C VAL A 384 -6.10 -51.19 21.61
N ALA A 385 -6.62 -51.77 22.68
CA ALA A 385 -8.04 -51.74 23.02
C ALA A 385 -8.42 -50.34 23.51
N LEU A 386 -9.50 -49.78 22.96
CA LEU A 386 -10.30 -48.73 23.61
C LEU A 386 -11.73 -48.76 23.06
N HIS A 387 -12.66 -48.94 24.00
CA HIS A 387 -14.10 -48.87 23.82
C HIS A 387 -14.54 -47.50 23.29
N SER A 388 -15.44 -47.49 22.30
CA SER A 388 -16.71 -46.73 22.30
C SER A 388 -17.35 -46.77 20.90
N GLY A 389 -18.67 -46.95 20.85
CA GLY A 389 -19.42 -47.30 19.65
C GLY A 389 -19.81 -46.14 18.72
N SER A 390 -19.96 -46.53 17.45
CA SER A 390 -20.97 -46.11 16.45
C SER A 390 -21.04 -44.65 15.95
N ASN A 391 -20.50 -44.47 14.74
CA ASN A 391 -21.10 -43.97 13.47
C ASN A 391 -21.92 -42.67 13.41
N LEU A 392 -21.49 -41.70 12.56
CA LEU A 392 -22.04 -41.48 11.20
C LEU A 392 -21.31 -40.36 10.40
N LEU A 393 -20.84 -40.73 9.20
CA LEU A 393 -20.63 -40.01 7.92
C LEU A 393 -20.47 -38.47 7.86
N SER A 394 -19.36 -37.96 7.30
CA SER A 394 -19.31 -37.39 5.92
C SER A 394 -18.04 -36.55 5.61
N ILE A 395 -17.51 -36.77 4.39
CA ILE A 395 -16.83 -35.87 3.43
C ILE A 395 -15.58 -35.08 3.89
N ASN A 396 -14.42 -35.47 3.32
CA ASN A 396 -13.12 -34.85 3.52
C ASN A 396 -12.83 -33.78 2.43
N VAL A 397 -12.68 -32.52 2.82
CA VAL A 397 -11.98 -31.47 2.05
C VAL A 397 -10.95 -30.85 2.99
N GLY A 398 -9.68 -31.24 2.86
CA GLY A 398 -8.60 -30.77 3.72
C GLY A 398 -7.85 -29.57 3.12
N TRP A 399 -8.14 -28.38 3.65
CA TRP A 399 -7.21 -27.24 3.64
C TRP A 399 -6.35 -27.32 4.91
N ILE A 400 -5.03 -27.20 4.77
CA ILE A 400 -4.13 -27.02 5.92
C ILE A 400 -3.96 -25.52 6.15
N VAL A 401 -4.45 -25.07 7.30
CA VAL A 401 -4.25 -23.73 7.87
C VAL A 401 -2.87 -23.66 8.51
N VAL A 402 -2.04 -22.71 8.10
CA VAL A 402 -0.87 -22.26 8.88
C VAL A 402 -1.32 -21.07 9.73
N ALA A 403 -1.29 -21.25 11.04
CA ALA A 403 -1.64 -20.23 12.01
C ALA A 403 -0.53 -19.17 12.10
N VAL A 404 -0.88 -17.91 11.87
CA VAL A 404 -0.10 -16.74 12.28
C VAL A 404 -0.85 -16.09 13.43
N LEU A 405 -0.29 -16.14 14.64
CA LEU A 405 -0.77 -15.33 15.76
C LEU A 405 -0.29 -13.88 15.54
N SER A 406 -1.22 -12.97 15.30
CA SER A 406 -1.04 -11.54 15.49
C SER A 406 -1.85 -11.11 16.71
N ALA A 407 -1.15 -10.66 17.76
CA ALA A 407 -1.74 -9.99 18.91
C ALA A 407 -1.46 -8.49 18.77
N PHE A 408 -2.48 -7.72 18.39
CA PHE A 408 -2.56 -6.28 18.62
C PHE A 408 -4.03 -5.91 18.87
N ILE A 409 -4.38 -5.73 20.15
CA ILE A 409 -5.51 -4.96 20.67
C ILE A 409 -4.82 -4.11 21.76
N GLY A 410 -4.74 -2.80 21.68
CA GLY A 410 -5.85 -1.86 21.55
C GLY A 410 -6.15 -1.33 22.95
N ASN A 411 -5.75 -0.09 23.21
CA ASN A 411 -6.33 0.79 24.21
C ASN A 411 -6.24 2.22 23.68
#